data_AF-W1Y9F9-F1
#
_entry.id   AF-W1Y9F9-F1
#
_cell.length_a   1.000
_cell.length_b   1.000
_cell.length_c   1.000
_cell.angle_alpha   90.00
_cell.angle_beta   90.00
_cell.angle_gamma   90.00
#
_symmetry.space_group_name_H-M   'P 1'
#
loop_
_entity.id
_entity.type
_entity.pdbx_description
1 polymer ?
#
loop_
_entity_poly.entity_id
_entity_poly.type
_entity_poly.pdbx_seq_one_letter_code
_entity_poly.pdbx_strand_id
1 'polypeptide(L)'
;KTRAREKGLLAMGPDCGTSMIAGTPLAFANVMPEGNIGVIGASGTGIQELCSQIALAGEGITHAIGLGGRDLSREVGGISALTALEMLSADEKSEVLAFVSKPPAEAVRLKIVNAM
;
A
#
# COMPACT_ATOMS: atom_id res chain seq x y z
N LYS A 1 -1.88 12.02 9.83
CA LYS A 1 -2.37 10.63 9.75
C LYS A 1 -3.42 10.33 10.81
N THR A 2 -3.15 10.58 12.10
CA THR A 2 -4.15 10.45 13.19
C THR A 2 -5.46 11.17 12.89
N ARG A 3 -5.42 12.46 12.56
CA ARG A 3 -6.59 13.25 12.16
C ARG A 3 -7.34 12.69 10.95
N ALA A 4 -6.64 12.03 10.02
CA ALA A 4 -7.28 11.40 8.87
C ALA A 4 -8.04 10.15 9.30
N ARG A 5 -7.40 9.30 10.12
CA ARG A 5 -8.04 8.11 10.70
C ARG A 5 -9.28 8.44 11.53
N GLU A 6 -9.22 9.46 12.38
CA GLU A 6 -10.38 9.95 13.16
C GLU A 6 -11.54 10.40 12.27
N LYS A 7 -11.27 10.78 11.03
CA LYS A 7 -12.27 11.20 10.04
C LYS A 7 -12.66 10.11 9.05
N GLY A 8 -12.17 8.88 9.20
CA GLY A 8 -12.38 7.81 8.21
C GLY A 8 -11.74 8.11 6.85
N LEU A 9 -10.65 8.87 6.83
CA LEU A 9 -9.91 9.24 5.63
C LEU A 9 -8.52 8.59 5.61
N LEU A 10 -8.03 8.27 4.42
CA LEU A 10 -6.64 7.85 4.21
C LEU A 10 -5.75 9.06 3.95
N ALA A 11 -4.64 9.16 4.68
CA ALA A 11 -3.55 10.08 4.37
C ALA A 11 -2.32 9.29 3.89
N MET A 12 -2.09 9.27 2.58
CA MET A 12 -0.84 8.78 1.99
C MET A 12 0.28 9.74 2.41
N GLY A 13 1.22 9.26 3.24
CA GLY A 13 2.15 10.10 4.00
C GLY A 13 3.05 11.00 3.14
N PRO A 14 3.82 11.90 3.77
CA PRO A 14 4.83 12.66 3.04
C PRO A 14 5.84 11.71 2.40
N ASP A 15 6.46 12.16 1.30
CA ASP A 15 7.41 11.34 0.54
C ASP A 15 6.77 10.03 0.01
N CYS A 16 5.53 10.14 -0.45
CA CYS A 16 4.83 9.08 -1.17
C CYS A 16 4.95 9.31 -2.68
N GLY A 17 5.98 8.71 -3.30
CA GLY A 17 6.29 8.93 -4.71
C GLY A 17 5.43 8.15 -5.72
N THR A 18 4.74 7.10 -5.28
CA THR A 18 4.03 6.17 -6.17
C THR A 18 2.71 5.72 -5.55
N SER A 19 1.61 5.90 -6.28
CA SER A 19 0.31 5.26 -6.03
C SER A 19 -0.47 5.07 -7.33
N MET A 20 -1.32 4.04 -7.37
CA MET A 20 -2.27 3.76 -8.46
C MET A 20 -3.61 3.37 -7.84
N ILE A 21 -4.65 4.19 -7.95
CA ILE A 21 -5.93 3.93 -7.28
C ILE A 21 -7.06 3.93 -8.31
N ALA A 22 -7.78 2.82 -8.47
CA ALA A 22 -8.87 2.67 -9.43
C ALA A 22 -8.40 3.03 -10.86
N GLY A 23 -7.23 2.50 -11.25
CA GLY A 23 -6.56 2.80 -12.52
C GLY A 23 -5.98 4.22 -12.63
N THR A 24 -6.16 5.09 -11.64
CA THR A 24 -5.67 6.48 -11.69
C THR A 24 -4.19 6.56 -11.29
N PRO A 25 -3.30 7.07 -12.16
CA PRO A 25 -1.89 7.26 -11.82
C PRO A 25 -1.70 8.48 -10.91
N LEU A 26 -0.99 8.31 -9.79
CA LEU A 26 -0.67 9.39 -8.85
C LEU A 26 0.86 9.46 -8.66
N ALA A 27 1.45 10.59 -9.06
CA ALA A 27 2.90 10.79 -9.12
C ALA A 27 3.61 9.79 -10.07
N PHE A 28 4.65 9.09 -9.63
CA PHE A 28 5.37 8.11 -10.45
C PHE A 28 4.62 6.78 -10.43
N ALA A 29 3.90 6.49 -11.52
CA ALA A 29 3.05 5.31 -11.66
C ALA A 29 3.28 4.61 -13.01
N ASN A 30 2.79 3.37 -13.11
CA ASN A 30 2.87 2.53 -14.30
C ASN A 30 1.47 2.26 -14.82
N VAL A 31 1.33 2.05 -16.14
CA VAL A 31 0.09 1.48 -16.69
C VAL A 31 0.09 0.00 -16.35
N MET A 32 -0.92 -0.43 -15.60
CA MET A 32 -1.02 -1.80 -15.09
C MET A 32 -2.18 -2.56 -15.73
N PRO A 33 -2.02 -3.86 -16.03
CA PRO A 33 -3.15 -4.74 -16.31
C PRO A 33 -4.11 -4.78 -15.11
N GLU A 34 -5.41 -4.87 -15.39
CA GLU A 34 -6.42 -5.14 -14.37
C GLU A 34 -6.25 -6.59 -13.86
N GLY A 35 -6.37 -6.78 -12.55
CA GLY A 35 -6.33 -8.10 -11.90
C GLY A 35 -6.84 -8.03 -10.46
N ASN A 36 -6.57 -9.07 -9.66
CA ASN A 36 -7.13 -9.24 -8.31
C ASN A 36 -6.13 -8.97 -7.17
N ILE A 37 -4.92 -8.49 -7.48
CA ILE A 37 -3.89 -8.24 -6.47
C ILE A 37 -3.97 -6.80 -5.96
N GLY A 38 -4.27 -6.64 -4.68
CA GLY A 38 -4.18 -5.37 -3.96
C GLY A 38 -2.77 -5.14 -3.41
N VAL A 39 -2.11 -4.07 -3.87
CA VAL A 39 -0.73 -3.73 -3.46
C VAL A 39 -0.74 -2.60 -2.43
N ILE A 40 0.04 -2.76 -1.36
CA ILE A 40 0.30 -1.72 -0.35
C ILE A 40 1.80 -1.53 -0.21
N GLY A 41 2.28 -0.29 -0.12
CA GLY A 41 3.71 -0.09 0.12
C GLY A 41 4.16 1.22 0.73
N ALA A 42 5.26 1.14 1.48
CA ALA A 42 5.99 2.28 2.00
C ALA A 42 7.35 2.45 1.29
N SER A 43 7.34 2.25 -0.03
CA SER A 43 8.50 2.37 -0.92
C SER A 43 8.02 2.74 -2.32
N GLY A 44 8.48 3.86 -2.89
CA GLY A 44 8.05 4.32 -4.23
C GLY A 44 8.42 3.31 -5.32
N THR A 45 9.71 3.20 -5.63
CA THR A 45 10.20 2.23 -6.62
C THR A 45 9.99 0.77 -6.19
N GLY A 46 9.88 0.49 -4.89
CA GLY A 46 9.51 -0.85 -4.43
C GLY A 46 8.10 -1.27 -4.87
N ILE A 47 7.13 -0.34 -4.87
CA ILE A 47 5.81 -0.58 -5.46
C ILE A 47 5.93 -0.76 -6.97
N GLN A 48 6.66 0.13 -7.65
CA GLN A 48 6.78 0.07 -9.12
C GLN A 48 7.40 -1.24 -9.59
N GLU A 49 8.47 -1.69 -8.93
CA GLU A 49 9.14 -2.95 -9.26
C GLU A 49 8.23 -4.15 -8.97
N LEU A 50 7.59 -4.19 -7.79
CA LEU A 50 6.65 -5.27 -7.45
C LEU A 50 5.52 -5.36 -8.49
N CYS A 51 4.91 -4.23 -8.85
CA CYS A 51 3.87 -4.16 -9.87
C CYS A 51 4.41 -4.59 -11.25
N SER A 52 5.59 -4.13 -11.64
CA SER A 52 6.22 -4.55 -12.90
C SER A 52 6.44 -6.05 -12.96
N GLN A 53 6.87 -6.67 -11.85
CA GLN A 53 7.07 -8.12 -11.77
C GLN A 53 5.74 -8.89 -11.79
N ILE A 54 4.70 -8.38 -11.12
CA ILE A 54 3.33 -8.93 -11.20
C ILE A 54 2.83 -8.95 -12.64
N ALA A 55 2.95 -7.82 -13.35
CA ALA A 55 2.55 -7.74 -14.76
C ALA A 55 3.38 -8.68 -15.65
N LEU A 56 4.69 -8.76 -15.40
CA LEU A 56 5.59 -9.66 -16.13
C LEU A 56 5.24 -11.15 -15.89
N ALA A 57 4.71 -11.47 -14.70
CA ALA A 57 4.22 -12.80 -14.36
C ALA A 57 2.85 -13.14 -14.97
N GLY A 58 2.23 -12.19 -15.69
CA GLY A 58 0.94 -12.40 -16.37
C GLY A 58 -0.29 -11.99 -15.55
N GLU A 59 -0.09 -11.37 -14.38
CA GLU A 59 -1.16 -10.96 -13.47
C GLU A 59 -1.38 -9.44 -13.50
N GLY A 60 -2.44 -8.98 -12.82
CA GLY A 60 -2.79 -7.56 -12.71
C GLY A 60 -3.06 -7.12 -11.28
N ILE A 61 -3.31 -5.82 -11.10
CA ILE A 61 -3.61 -5.25 -9.78
C ILE A 61 -4.99 -4.59 -9.75
N THR A 62 -5.57 -4.47 -8.57
CA THR A 62 -6.72 -3.58 -8.31
C THR A 62 -6.25 -2.16 -8.02
N HIS A 63 -5.35 -2.05 -7.04
CA HIS A 63 -4.81 -0.81 -6.51
C HIS A 63 -3.35 -1.01 -6.07
N ALA A 64 -2.57 0.06 -6.09
CA ALA A 64 -1.31 0.17 -5.39
C ALA A 64 -1.32 1.41 -4.48
N ILE A 65 -1.41 1.20 -3.18
CA ILE A 65 -1.57 2.26 -2.18
C ILE A 65 -0.21 2.57 -1.54
N GLY A 66 0.36 3.72 -1.92
CA GLY A 66 1.54 4.28 -1.28
C GLY A 66 1.25 4.90 0.09
N LEU A 67 2.12 4.66 1.07
CA LEU A 67 1.92 5.06 2.46
C LEU A 67 2.82 6.22 2.91
N GLY A 68 3.86 6.54 2.13
CA GLY A 68 4.99 7.39 2.52
C GLY A 68 6.06 6.61 3.29
N GLY A 69 7.34 6.86 3.00
CA GLY A 69 8.46 5.99 3.39
C GLY A 69 8.75 5.82 4.89
N ARG A 70 8.05 6.57 5.75
CA ARG A 70 8.17 6.53 7.22
C ARG A 70 6.96 5.94 7.93
N ASP A 71 5.92 5.48 7.21
CA ASP A 71 4.69 5.04 7.86
C ASP A 71 4.92 3.89 8.87
N LEU A 72 5.84 3.00 8.55
CA LEU A 72 6.17 1.83 9.35
C LEU A 72 7.27 2.10 10.39
N SER A 73 7.65 3.37 10.59
CA SER A 73 8.57 3.73 11.67
C SER A 73 7.92 3.52 13.04
N ARG A 74 8.72 3.43 14.09
CA ARG A 74 8.22 3.28 15.47
C ARG A 74 7.34 4.47 15.87
N GLU A 75 7.71 5.68 15.43
CA GLU A 75 7.05 6.93 15.77
C GLU A 75 5.69 7.10 15.07
N VAL A 76 5.57 6.61 13.83
CA VAL A 76 4.30 6.70 13.08
C VAL A 76 3.40 5.51 13.38
N GLY A 77 3.97 4.32 13.54
CA GLY A 77 3.26 3.15 14.04
C GLY A 77 2.32 2.45 13.05
N GLY A 78 2.52 2.67 11.74
CA GLY A 78 1.79 1.99 10.66
C GLY A 78 0.36 2.47 10.44
N ILE A 79 0.05 3.72 10.78
CA ILE A 79 -1.34 4.22 10.74
C ILE A 79 -1.94 4.10 9.34
N SER A 80 -1.22 4.50 8.30
CA SER A 80 -1.76 4.38 6.94
C SER A 80 -1.76 2.94 6.43
N ALA A 81 -0.77 2.13 6.82
CA ALA A 81 -0.72 0.72 6.48
C ALA A 81 -1.97 -0.03 6.97
N LEU A 82 -2.37 0.20 8.22
CA LEU A 82 -3.57 -0.42 8.80
C LEU A 82 -4.84 0.03 8.07
N THR A 83 -4.98 1.32 7.81
CA THR A 83 -6.13 1.83 7.05
C THR A 83 -6.16 1.28 5.62
N ALA A 84 -5.01 1.15 4.96
CA ALA A 84 -4.93 0.56 3.62
C ALA A 84 -5.29 -0.93 3.61
N LEU A 85 -4.88 -1.69 4.63
CA LEU A 85 -5.26 -3.09 4.82
C LEU A 85 -6.78 -3.23 5.01
N GLU A 86 -7.37 -2.41 5.88
CA GLU A 86 -8.83 -2.37 6.08
C GLU A 86 -9.58 -2.06 4.77
N MET A 87 -9.09 -1.09 4.00
CA MET A 87 -9.69 -0.71 2.71
C MET A 87 -9.64 -1.85 1.69
N LEU A 88 -8.49 -2.50 1.51
CA LEU A 88 -8.36 -3.59 0.54
C LEU A 88 -9.01 -4.89 1.01
N SER A 89 -9.07 -5.14 2.32
CA SER A 89 -9.82 -6.28 2.88
C SER A 89 -11.33 -6.14 2.68
N ALA A 90 -11.84 -4.92 2.52
CA ALA A 90 -13.25 -4.65 2.22
C ALA A 90 -13.52 -4.52 0.71
N ASP A 91 -12.48 -4.55 -0.13
CA ASP A 91 -12.62 -4.51 -1.58
C ASP A 91 -12.73 -5.93 -2.14
N GLU A 92 -13.93 -6.33 -2.57
CA GLU A 92 -14.20 -7.67 -3.12
C GLU A 92 -13.34 -8.01 -4.35
N LYS A 93 -12.77 -7.02 -5.05
CA LYS A 93 -11.87 -7.26 -6.18
C LYS A 93 -10.45 -7.62 -5.74
N SER A 94 -10.04 -7.26 -4.52
CA SER A 94 -8.71 -7.47 -3.98
C SER A 94 -8.62 -8.81 -3.26
N GLU A 95 -8.59 -9.89 -4.03
CA GLU A 95 -8.57 -11.27 -3.52
C GLU A 95 -7.21 -11.67 -2.92
N VAL A 96 -6.12 -11.05 -3.38
CA VAL A 96 -4.75 -11.30 -2.93
C VAL A 96 -4.10 -10.00 -2.50
N LEU A 97 -3.42 -9.98 -1.35
CA LEU A 97 -2.69 -8.81 -0.87
C LEU A 97 -1.18 -8.98 -1.00
N ALA A 98 -0.51 -7.95 -1.54
CA ALA A 98 0.94 -7.85 -1.59
C ALA A 98 1.42 -6.59 -0.85
N PHE A 99 2.37 -6.76 0.08
CA PHE A 99 2.87 -5.67 0.92
C PHE A 99 4.37 -5.48 0.76
N VAL A 100 4.83 -4.26 0.47
CA VAL A 100 6.26 -3.94 0.29
C VAL A 100 6.72 -2.76 1.13
N SER A 101 7.75 -2.97 1.97
CA SER A 101 8.38 -1.91 2.75
C SER A 101 9.80 -2.31 3.18
N LYS A 102 10.57 -1.35 3.67
CA LYS A 102 11.79 -1.66 4.45
C LYS A 102 11.40 -2.42 5.73
N PRO A 103 12.25 -3.30 6.27
CA PRO A 103 11.98 -4.01 7.52
C PRO A 103 11.55 -3.05 8.65
N PRO A 104 10.32 -3.17 9.18
CA PRO A 104 9.85 -2.31 10.26
C PRO A 104 10.41 -2.75 11.62
N ALA A 105 10.27 -1.87 12.63
CA ALA A 105 10.52 -2.26 14.02
C ALA A 105 9.59 -3.40 14.43
N GLU A 106 10.06 -4.30 15.29
CA GLU A 106 9.37 -5.54 15.67
C GLU A 106 7.91 -5.34 16.12
N ALA A 107 7.66 -4.40 17.02
CA ALA A 107 6.30 -4.11 17.49
C ALA A 107 5.37 -3.60 16.38
N VAL A 108 5.90 -2.86 15.40
CA VAL A 108 5.11 -2.40 14.24
C VAL A 108 4.88 -3.58 13.29
N ARG A 109 5.91 -4.40 13.03
CA ARG A 109 5.79 -5.62 12.23
C ARG A 109 4.66 -6.52 12.73
N LEU A 110 4.67 -6.83 14.03
CA LEU A 110 3.69 -7.73 14.64
C LEU A 110 2.26 -7.18 14.47
N LYS A 111 2.10 -5.86 14.63
CA LYS A 111 0.81 -5.20 14.42
C LYS A 111 0.32 -5.33 12.97
N ILE A 112 1.21 -5.18 11.99
CA ILE A 112 0.87 -5.31 10.57
C ILE A 112 0.52 -6.76 10.23
N VAL A 113 1.32 -7.73 10.67
CA VAL A 113 1.07 -9.16 10.41
C VAL A 113 -0.28 -9.60 10.97
N ASN A 114 -0.66 -9.13 12.17
CA ASN A 114 -1.95 -9.47 12.75
C ASN A 114 -3.15 -8.78 12.08
N ALA A 115 -2.90 -7.77 11.24
CA ALA A 115 -3.93 -7.04 10.50
C ALA A 115 -4.07 -7.51 9.04
N MET A 116 -3.19 -8.41 8.59
CA MET A 116 -3.29 -9.11 7.32
C MET A 116 -4.09 -10.40 7.49
#